data_AF-A0A1E1KWY0-F1
#
_entry.id   AF-A0A1E1KWY0-F1
#
_cell.length_a   1.000
_cell.length_b   1.000
_cell.length_c   1.000
_cell.angle_alpha   90.00
_cell.angle_beta   90.00
_cell.angle_gamma   90.00
#
_symmetry.space_group_name_H-M   'P 1'
#
loop_
_entity.id
_entity.type
_entity.pdbx_description
1 polymer ?
#
loop_
_entity_poly.entity_id
_entity_poly.type
_entity_poly.pdbx_seq_one_letter_code
_entity_poly.pdbx_strand_id
1 'polypeptide(L)'
;MVTRGYSMVKDFQDGITKAHNAIPISFPLPLWQNLDYVYTLDLDSAYLTVSFWHHEEGSEDTGLSLSMRRLSLKSINKASDLSIEALLQNGINQILDISARQGSLQAEKDYEHWETEIAQPTTMNELQYRMFMDFVYQWRFFIDNRTAWQYPSSPCFRRLCYAFLRIAAWDFEISSESEIAKLPLGAESFPGWDSPPTEFYWFHGSLVVLCEDLRTSSSISAVVSRARESVGQLDGRGNDDVNCILISLVDIAFVQVLADKIQCSTVFPLLTNSSATECSAGFRILTYLLTSPHVEKRKRSLAAREVSSITLPTEILGMVLNAVAPYDIVSFAQASFMVENWYYSSLPQLPNMAIHHLDVSIPCCGRRTNREGKEGVCCSDCYAWRHSECLDPSERTPEECYICSKCRISREQAGARPELIPGAIGRANRRVGRLDGCRVMLLKQEKFLQLRVSAPAVMRPELRLMDRDLTSTPPNQIDYVVIFGGSWSGLFFGLDDPGCKATYEKYRESLRRAGSQI
;
A
#
# COMPACT_ATOMS: atom_id res chain seq x y z
N MET A 1 40.67 -15.75 4.72
CA MET A 1 39.75 -15.15 5.71
C MET A 1 38.29 -15.09 5.21
N VAL A 2 38.05 -14.91 3.91
CA VAL A 2 36.73 -15.10 3.24
C VAL A 2 36.28 -16.58 3.23
N THR A 3 37.23 -17.51 3.23
CA THR A 3 37.01 -18.96 3.14
C THR A 3 36.34 -19.61 4.36
N ARG A 4 36.41 -19.01 5.56
CA ARG A 4 35.81 -19.59 6.78
C ARG A 4 34.30 -19.31 6.89
N GLY A 5 33.84 -18.14 6.42
CA GLY A 5 32.41 -17.83 6.34
C GLY A 5 31.70 -18.69 5.31
N TYR A 6 32.32 -18.90 4.14
CA TYR A 6 31.78 -19.76 3.08
C TYR A 6 31.65 -21.24 3.48
N SER A 7 32.58 -21.79 4.28
CA SER A 7 32.46 -23.17 4.78
C SER A 7 31.27 -23.32 5.74
N MET A 8 31.11 -22.39 6.69
CA MET A 8 30.02 -22.45 7.67
C MET A 8 28.64 -22.26 7.01
N VAL A 9 28.55 -21.39 6.00
CA VAL A 9 27.35 -21.21 5.16
C VAL A 9 26.99 -22.50 4.42
N LYS A 10 27.99 -23.15 3.80
CA LYS A 10 27.80 -24.38 3.04
C LYS A 10 27.44 -25.56 3.94
N ASP A 11 28.10 -25.72 5.08
CA ASP A 11 27.82 -26.76 6.07
C ASP A 11 26.41 -26.60 6.68
N PHE A 12 25.95 -25.36 6.88
CA PHE A 12 24.59 -25.06 7.36
C PHE A 12 23.53 -25.29 6.28
N GLN A 13 23.78 -24.87 5.03
CA GLN A 13 22.93 -25.17 3.89
C GLN A 13 22.80 -26.68 3.66
N ASP A 14 23.91 -27.42 3.71
CA ASP A 14 23.94 -28.88 3.59
C ASP A 14 23.21 -29.57 4.77
N GLY A 15 23.25 -28.96 5.96
CA GLY A 15 22.49 -29.39 7.14
C GLY A 15 20.98 -29.16 7.00
N ILE A 16 20.56 -27.99 6.48
CA ILE A 16 19.15 -27.67 6.20
C ILE A 16 18.60 -28.54 5.07
N THR A 17 19.38 -28.79 4.02
CA THR A 17 18.97 -29.63 2.89
C THR A 17 18.78 -31.09 3.32
N LYS A 18 19.48 -31.54 4.37
CA LYS A 18 19.28 -32.84 5.02
C LYS A 18 18.08 -32.87 5.98
N ALA A 19 17.63 -31.71 6.47
CA ALA A 19 16.39 -31.61 7.25
C ALA A 19 15.20 -31.66 6.28
N HIS A 20 14.53 -32.81 6.17
CA HIS A 20 13.44 -33.10 5.23
C HIS A 20 12.18 -32.19 5.30
N ASN A 21 12.21 -31.08 6.06
CA ASN A 21 11.09 -30.16 6.28
C ASN A 21 11.42 -28.68 5.99
N ALA A 22 12.54 -28.37 5.34
CA ALA A 22 12.89 -26.98 5.01
C ALA A 22 12.03 -26.45 3.85
N ILE A 23 11.17 -25.46 4.13
CA ILE A 23 10.34 -24.78 3.12
C ILE A 23 11.10 -23.53 2.65
N PRO A 24 11.37 -23.37 1.35
CA PRO A 24 11.96 -22.14 0.83
C PRO A 24 10.97 -20.98 1.00
N ILE A 25 11.42 -19.89 1.62
CA ILE A 25 10.64 -18.66 1.80
C ILE A 25 11.28 -17.51 1.02
N SER A 26 10.47 -16.66 0.41
CA SER A 26 10.95 -15.61 -0.49
C SER A 26 11.56 -14.39 0.22
N PHE A 27 11.32 -14.24 1.53
CA PHE A 27 11.88 -13.17 2.37
C PHE A 27 11.73 -13.52 3.86
N PRO A 28 12.44 -12.82 4.77
CA PRO A 28 12.41 -13.12 6.20
C PRO A 28 11.01 -13.13 6.80
N LEU A 29 10.76 -14.12 7.66
CA LEU A 29 9.52 -14.24 8.41
C LEU A 29 9.43 -13.09 9.46
N PRO A 30 8.33 -12.33 9.52
CA PRO A 30 8.16 -11.32 10.56
C PRO A 30 7.81 -11.96 11.91
N LEU A 31 7.94 -11.18 12.99
CA LEU A 31 7.47 -11.60 14.30
C LEU A 31 5.94 -11.51 14.36
N TRP A 32 5.28 -12.68 14.44
CA TRP A 32 3.83 -12.79 14.59
C TRP A 32 3.40 -12.66 16.05
N GLN A 33 2.11 -12.38 16.28
CA GLN A 33 1.54 -12.22 17.63
C GLN A 33 1.60 -13.48 18.50
N ASN A 34 1.63 -14.65 17.87
CA ASN A 34 1.69 -15.95 18.53
C ASN A 34 3.11 -16.51 18.65
N LEU A 35 4.12 -15.73 18.28
CA LEU A 35 5.53 -16.10 18.40
C LEU A 35 6.20 -15.20 19.42
N ASP A 36 6.97 -15.79 20.33
CA ASP A 36 7.74 -15.05 21.33
C ASP A 36 9.00 -14.43 20.71
N TYR A 37 9.65 -15.18 19.80
CA TYR A 37 10.90 -14.81 19.14
C TYR A 37 10.95 -15.30 17.70
N VAL A 38 11.62 -14.55 16.81
CA VAL A 38 11.98 -14.97 15.46
C VAL A 38 13.46 -14.72 15.23
N TYR A 39 14.18 -15.76 14.82
CA TYR A 39 15.58 -15.70 14.43
C TYR A 39 15.67 -15.61 12.90
N THR A 40 16.34 -14.59 12.39
CA THR A 40 16.64 -14.40 10.97
C THR A 40 18.15 -14.48 10.75
N LEU A 41 18.59 -15.47 10.00
CA LEU A 41 19.99 -15.63 9.61
C LEU A 41 20.21 -15.03 8.22
N ASP A 42 20.93 -13.90 8.17
CA ASP A 42 21.34 -13.25 6.92
C ASP A 42 22.79 -13.62 6.61
N LEU A 43 22.95 -14.53 5.65
CA LEU A 43 24.24 -15.07 5.25
C LEU A 43 25.05 -14.07 4.40
N ASP A 44 24.36 -13.21 3.65
CA ASP A 44 25.00 -12.22 2.76
C ASP A 44 25.63 -11.09 3.57
N SER A 45 24.87 -10.58 4.55
CA SER A 45 25.40 -9.57 5.47
C SER A 45 26.25 -10.18 6.59
N ALA A 46 26.23 -11.50 6.76
CA ALA A 46 26.87 -12.24 7.86
C ALA A 46 26.41 -11.78 9.26
N TYR A 47 25.09 -11.68 9.45
CA TYR A 47 24.47 -11.35 10.74
C TYR A 47 23.32 -12.29 11.10
N LEU A 48 23.14 -12.47 12.40
CA LEU A 48 21.95 -13.05 13.01
C LEU A 48 21.11 -11.92 13.61
N THR A 49 19.85 -11.83 13.22
CA THR A 49 18.88 -10.91 13.81
C THR A 49 17.86 -11.69 14.62
N VAL A 50 17.54 -11.22 15.82
CA VAL A 50 16.47 -11.76 16.66
C VAL A 50 15.44 -10.69 16.93
N SER A 51 14.21 -10.98 16.54
CA SER A 51 13.04 -10.14 16.72
C SER A 51 12.17 -10.72 17.83
N PHE A 52 11.73 -9.89 18.77
CA PHE A 52 10.91 -10.32 19.90
C PHE A 52 10.04 -9.19 20.45
N TRP A 53 9.02 -9.55 21.20
CA TRP A 53 8.15 -8.59 21.89
C TRP A 53 8.79 -8.22 23.24
N HIS A 54 9.00 -6.93 23.46
CA HIS A 54 9.58 -6.39 24.69
C HIS A 54 8.53 -5.59 25.46
N HIS A 55 8.53 -5.73 26.78
CA HIS A 55 7.79 -4.84 27.67
C HIS A 55 8.67 -3.66 28.03
N GLU A 56 8.26 -2.45 27.66
CA GLU A 56 8.91 -1.24 28.17
C GLU A 56 8.50 -1.03 29.63
N GLU A 57 9.47 -1.13 30.55
CA GLU A 57 9.24 -0.84 31.96
C GLU A 57 9.08 0.68 32.18
N GLY A 58 8.00 1.09 32.87
CA GLY A 58 7.79 2.48 33.30
C GLY A 58 6.87 3.34 32.44
N SER A 59 6.32 2.81 31.33
CA SER A 59 5.21 3.46 30.64
C SER A 59 3.86 2.98 31.20
N GLU A 60 2.99 3.89 31.63
CA GLU A 60 1.59 3.58 31.97
C GLU A 60 0.84 2.93 30.79
N ASP A 61 1.38 3.07 29.58
CA ASP A 61 1.03 2.33 28.38
C ASP A 61 1.60 0.89 28.42
N THR A 62 0.77 -0.07 28.80
CA THR A 62 1.05 -1.52 28.87
C THR A 62 1.17 -2.18 27.48
N GLY A 63 2.02 -1.64 26.60
CA GLY A 63 2.18 -2.12 25.22
C GLY A 63 3.46 -2.93 24.99
N LEU A 64 3.32 -4.16 24.49
CA LEU A 64 4.44 -4.92 23.90
C LEU A 64 5.01 -4.16 22.69
N SER A 65 6.29 -3.79 22.72
CA SER A 65 7.01 -3.16 21.61
C SER A 65 7.81 -4.20 20.83
N LEU A 66 7.92 -4.03 19.51
CA LEU A 66 8.82 -4.87 18.71
C LEU A 66 10.26 -4.45 19.02
N SER A 67 11.10 -5.40 19.37
CA SER A 67 12.54 -5.21 19.58
C SER A 67 13.33 -6.11 18.65
N MET A 68 14.46 -5.60 18.13
CA MET A 68 15.34 -6.34 17.23
C MET A 68 16.80 -6.20 17.65
N ARG A 69 17.46 -7.33 17.88
CA ARG A 69 18.89 -7.41 18.23
C ARG A 69 19.66 -8.07 17.10
N ARG A 70 20.74 -7.43 16.65
CA ARG A 70 21.62 -7.97 15.61
C ARG A 70 22.97 -8.35 16.18
N LEU A 71 23.42 -9.57 15.88
CA LEU A 71 24.73 -10.09 16.26
C LEU A 71 25.53 -10.48 15.01
N SER A 72 26.82 -10.13 14.97
CA SER A 72 27.68 -10.57 13.88
C SER A 72 27.91 -12.08 13.95
N LEU A 73 27.86 -12.78 12.82
CA LEU A 73 28.17 -14.22 12.83
C LEU A 73 29.61 -14.51 13.27
N LYS A 74 30.51 -13.53 13.13
CA LYS A 74 31.91 -13.65 13.60
C LYS A 74 32.04 -13.60 15.11
N SER A 75 31.07 -13.02 15.82
CA SER A 75 31.08 -12.95 17.29
C SER A 75 30.48 -14.17 17.96
N ILE A 76 29.88 -15.09 17.19
CA ILE A 76 29.27 -16.32 17.71
C ILE A 76 30.35 -17.39 17.80
N ASN A 77 30.72 -17.77 19.02
CA ASN A 77 31.75 -18.79 19.26
C ASN A 77 31.15 -20.08 19.85
N LYS A 78 30.05 -19.98 20.59
CA LYS A 78 29.37 -21.10 21.26
C LYS A 78 27.85 -20.99 21.11
N ALA A 79 27.15 -22.12 21.26
CA ALA A 79 25.69 -22.15 21.23
C ALA A 79 25.04 -21.28 22.33
N SER A 80 25.72 -21.09 23.47
CA SER A 80 25.28 -20.18 24.53
C SER A 80 25.18 -18.72 24.09
N ASP A 81 25.96 -18.32 23.07
CA ASP A 81 25.94 -16.94 22.54
C ASP A 81 24.66 -16.65 21.76
N LEU A 82 23.86 -17.69 21.47
CA LEU A 82 22.55 -17.62 20.82
C LEU A 82 21.38 -17.53 21.81
N SER A 83 21.65 -17.56 23.12
CA SER A 83 20.60 -17.36 24.12
C SER A 83 20.05 -15.93 24.02
N ILE A 84 18.78 -15.75 24.34
CA ILE A 84 18.12 -14.44 24.27
C ILE A 84 18.83 -13.45 25.19
N GLU A 85 19.26 -13.89 26.38
CA GLU A 85 19.99 -13.07 27.34
C GLU A 85 21.34 -12.61 26.77
N ALA A 86 22.08 -13.52 26.13
CA ALA A 86 23.35 -13.21 25.49
C ALA A 86 23.16 -12.22 24.31
N LEU A 87 22.08 -12.37 23.54
CA LEU A 87 21.73 -11.48 22.43
C LEU A 87 21.27 -10.09 22.90
N LEU A 88 20.57 -10.01 24.03
CA LEU A 88 20.17 -8.76 24.65
C LEU A 88 21.40 -7.98 25.16
N GLN A 89 22.41 -8.67 25.67
CA GLN A 89 23.64 -8.06 26.20
C GLN A 89 24.65 -7.69 25.11
N ASN A 90 24.82 -8.54 24.09
CA ASN A 90 25.88 -8.40 23.09
C ASN A 90 25.40 -7.90 21.72
N GLY A 91 24.08 -7.91 21.48
CA GLY A 91 23.48 -7.52 20.20
C GLY A 91 23.21 -6.02 20.09
N ILE A 92 23.43 -5.47 18.90
CA ILE A 92 23.15 -4.07 18.58
C ILE A 92 21.65 -3.90 18.33
N ASN A 93 21.04 -2.84 18.87
CA ASN A 93 19.63 -2.51 18.62
C ASN A 93 19.45 -1.89 17.23
N GLN A 94 18.86 -2.62 16.28
CA GLN A 94 18.64 -2.08 14.93
C GLN A 94 17.56 -1.00 14.89
N ILE A 95 16.56 -1.05 15.76
CA ILE A 95 15.44 -0.10 15.71
C ILE A 95 15.94 1.31 16.04
N LEU A 96 16.88 1.42 16.98
CA LEU A 96 17.51 2.69 17.35
C LEU A 96 18.40 3.26 16.23
N ASP A 97 19.15 2.42 15.53
CA ASP A 97 19.98 2.85 14.37
C ASP A 97 19.12 3.31 13.18
N ILE A 98 17.94 2.71 12.99
CA ILE A 98 16.99 3.11 11.94
C ILE A 98 16.32 4.45 12.29
N SER A 99 16.00 4.68 13.57
CA SER A 99 15.49 5.99 14.03
C SER A 99 16.54 7.10 13.98
N ALA A 100 17.83 6.78 14.12
CA ALA A 100 18.91 7.78 14.08
C ALA A 100 19.16 8.38 12.68
N ARG A 101 18.55 7.84 11.61
CA ARG A 101 18.62 8.41 10.24
C ARG A 101 17.57 9.50 9.96
N GLN A 102 16.98 10.09 10.99
CA GLN A 102 15.99 11.17 10.86
C GLN A 102 16.66 12.48 10.44
N GLY A 103 16.63 12.78 9.14
CA GLY A 103 16.84 14.13 8.63
C GLY A 103 15.54 14.95 8.78
N SER A 104 15.65 16.18 9.25
CA SER A 104 14.56 17.14 9.15
C SER A 104 14.35 17.52 7.68
N LEU A 105 13.13 17.37 7.19
CA LEU A 105 12.73 17.81 5.85
C LEU A 105 12.66 19.34 5.85
N GLN A 106 13.70 20.01 5.36
CA GLN A 106 13.52 21.27 4.66
C GLN A 106 13.46 20.96 3.16
N ALA A 107 12.31 21.20 2.56
CA ALA A 107 12.20 21.30 1.10
C ALA A 107 13.03 22.51 0.67
N GLU A 108 14.18 22.29 0.05
CA GLU A 108 14.97 23.37 -0.54
C GLU A 108 14.59 23.57 -2.01
N LYS A 109 14.03 24.76 -2.27
CA LYS A 109 14.12 25.73 -3.40
C LYS A 109 14.50 25.35 -4.84
N ASP A 110 14.90 24.13 -5.17
CA ASP A 110 15.43 23.83 -6.51
C ASP A 110 14.37 23.41 -7.54
N TYR A 111 13.18 22.99 -7.10
CA TYR A 111 12.08 22.56 -7.97
C TYR A 111 10.84 23.44 -7.80
N GLU A 112 10.12 23.67 -8.90
CA GLU A 112 8.81 24.33 -8.84
C GLU A 112 7.85 23.46 -8.01
N HIS A 113 7.05 24.11 -7.16
CA HIS A 113 6.06 23.40 -6.36
C HIS A 113 4.92 22.89 -7.24
N TRP A 114 4.60 21.61 -7.13
CA TRP A 114 3.40 21.05 -7.73
C TRP A 114 2.23 21.12 -6.73
N GLU A 115 1.28 22.02 -7.02
CA GLU A 115 0.03 22.16 -6.27
C GLU A 115 -0.85 20.91 -6.40
N THR A 116 -1.20 20.35 -5.25
CA THR A 116 -2.01 19.14 -5.15
C THR A 116 -3.41 19.50 -4.66
N GLU A 117 -4.27 19.96 -5.57
CA GLU A 117 -5.68 20.19 -5.27
C GLU A 117 -6.50 18.91 -5.51
N ILE A 118 -7.16 18.43 -4.45
CA ILE A 118 -8.03 17.26 -4.49
C ILE A 118 -9.49 17.70 -4.50
N ALA A 119 -10.24 17.26 -5.53
CA ALA A 119 -11.68 17.46 -5.61
C ALA A 119 -12.45 16.63 -4.57
N GLN A 120 -13.76 16.84 -4.48
CA GLN A 120 -14.61 16.08 -3.57
C GLN A 120 -14.49 14.56 -3.82
N PRO A 121 -14.30 13.74 -2.78
CA PRO A 121 -14.13 12.30 -2.94
C PRO A 121 -15.40 11.61 -3.46
N THR A 122 -15.19 10.57 -4.26
CA THR A 122 -16.23 9.70 -4.80
C THR A 122 -16.52 8.51 -3.87
N THR A 123 -17.57 7.76 -4.17
CA THR A 123 -17.86 6.47 -3.51
C THR A 123 -16.72 5.47 -3.72
N MET A 124 -16.08 5.47 -4.90
CA MET A 124 -14.89 4.64 -5.16
C MET A 124 -13.76 4.98 -4.19
N ASN A 125 -13.50 6.27 -3.96
CA ASN A 125 -12.42 6.69 -3.06
C ASN A 125 -12.65 6.22 -1.62
N GLU A 126 -13.90 6.21 -1.14
CA GLU A 126 -14.21 5.66 0.19
C GLU A 126 -13.81 4.18 0.31
N LEU A 127 -14.14 3.35 -0.70
CA LEU A 127 -13.74 1.94 -0.67
C LEU A 127 -12.23 1.78 -0.78
N GLN A 128 -11.56 2.56 -1.64
CA GLN A 128 -10.11 2.52 -1.78
C GLN A 128 -9.41 2.83 -0.45
N TYR A 129 -9.87 3.86 0.26
CA TYR A 129 -9.32 4.21 1.57
C TYR A 129 -9.57 3.11 2.60
N ARG A 130 -10.77 2.51 2.61
CA ARG A 130 -11.09 1.40 3.50
C ARG A 130 -10.28 0.15 3.22
N MET A 131 -10.16 -0.23 1.95
CA MET A 131 -9.39 -1.40 1.52
C MET A 131 -7.89 -1.21 1.77
N PHE A 132 -7.36 0.01 1.65
CA PHE A 132 -6.01 0.31 2.09
C PHE A 132 -5.83 0.07 3.58
N MET A 133 -6.70 0.63 4.43
CA MET A 133 -6.61 0.43 5.88
C MET A 133 -6.76 -1.05 6.27
N ASP A 134 -7.74 -1.75 5.67
CA ASP A 134 -7.96 -3.17 5.86
C ASP A 134 -6.75 -4.01 5.39
N PHE A 135 -6.13 -3.67 4.26
CA PHE A 135 -4.92 -4.32 3.77
C PHE A 135 -3.72 -4.08 4.71
N VAL A 136 -3.51 -2.84 5.16
CA VAL A 136 -2.46 -2.51 6.14
C VAL A 136 -2.68 -3.28 7.44
N TYR A 137 -3.92 -3.35 7.92
CA TYR A 137 -4.27 -4.14 9.09
C TYR A 137 -3.93 -5.62 8.89
N GLN A 138 -4.34 -6.21 7.76
CA GLN A 138 -4.16 -7.62 7.48
C GLN A 138 -2.68 -8.01 7.35
N TRP A 139 -1.87 -7.18 6.70
CA TRP A 139 -0.45 -7.42 6.44
C TRP A 139 0.50 -6.71 7.40
N ARG A 140 -0.02 -6.16 8.51
CA ARG A 140 0.72 -5.36 9.49
C ARG A 140 2.03 -6.00 9.96
N PHE A 141 2.13 -7.33 10.05
CA PHE A 141 3.37 -7.99 10.49
C PHE A 141 4.53 -7.82 9.52
N PHE A 142 4.25 -7.84 8.22
CA PHE A 142 5.25 -7.56 7.20
C PHE A 142 5.52 -6.06 7.09
N ILE A 143 4.46 -5.25 7.19
CA ILE A 143 4.57 -3.79 7.12
C ILE A 143 5.35 -3.23 8.33
N ASP A 144 5.09 -3.69 9.54
CA ASP A 144 5.78 -3.26 10.76
C ASP A 144 7.24 -3.77 10.82
N ASN A 145 7.63 -4.74 9.99
CA ASN A 145 8.97 -5.31 9.99
C ASN A 145 9.88 -4.65 8.95
N ARG A 146 10.45 -3.47 9.29
CA ARG A 146 11.41 -2.74 8.44
C ARG A 146 12.59 -3.58 7.94
N THR A 147 13.01 -4.62 8.67
CA THR A 147 14.15 -5.47 8.24
C THR A 147 13.83 -6.32 7.02
N ALA A 148 12.56 -6.67 6.80
CA ALA A 148 12.14 -7.48 5.66
C ALA A 148 12.17 -6.70 4.33
N TRP A 149 12.17 -5.37 4.38
CA TRP A 149 12.03 -4.51 3.21
C TRP A 149 13.02 -3.33 3.21
N GLN A 150 14.19 -3.47 3.85
CA GLN A 150 15.18 -2.39 3.98
C GLN A 150 15.56 -1.70 2.66
N TYR A 151 15.52 -2.42 1.52
CA TYR A 151 15.94 -1.91 0.22
C TYR A 151 14.84 -2.06 -0.84
N PRO A 152 14.77 -1.15 -1.84
CA PRO A 152 13.87 -1.26 -2.99
C PRO A 152 14.03 -2.55 -3.81
N SER A 153 15.20 -3.19 -3.72
CA SER A 153 15.48 -4.47 -4.35
C SER A 153 14.85 -5.67 -3.62
N SER A 154 14.40 -5.51 -2.37
CA SER A 154 13.74 -6.58 -1.62
C SER A 154 12.42 -6.98 -2.28
N PRO A 155 12.16 -8.29 -2.49
CA PRO A 155 10.87 -8.76 -3.02
C PRO A 155 9.68 -8.33 -2.15
N CYS A 156 9.85 -8.32 -0.82
CA CYS A 156 8.80 -7.88 0.11
C CYS A 156 8.48 -6.40 -0.10
N PHE A 157 9.51 -5.55 -0.22
CA PHE A 157 9.35 -4.12 -0.50
C PHE A 157 8.53 -3.90 -1.77
N ARG A 158 8.95 -4.54 -2.87
CA ARG A 158 8.31 -4.40 -4.19
C ARG A 158 6.87 -4.87 -4.16
N ARG A 159 6.61 -6.03 -3.55
CA ARG A 159 5.26 -6.59 -3.42
C ARG A 159 4.35 -5.64 -2.64
N LEU A 160 4.79 -5.09 -1.51
CA LEU A 160 3.99 -4.18 -0.70
C LEU A 160 3.73 -2.84 -1.41
N CYS A 161 4.76 -2.20 -1.98
CA CYS A 161 4.57 -0.97 -2.77
C CYS A 161 3.61 -1.19 -3.95
N TYR A 162 3.78 -2.30 -4.66
CA TYR A 162 2.91 -2.65 -5.78
C TYR A 162 1.47 -2.91 -5.34
N ALA A 163 1.25 -3.55 -4.19
CA ALA A 163 -0.09 -3.71 -3.62
C ALA A 163 -0.74 -2.36 -3.30
N PHE A 164 -0.01 -1.40 -2.73
CA PHE A 164 -0.55 -0.05 -2.47
C PHE A 164 -0.95 0.66 -3.75
N LEU A 165 -0.13 0.57 -4.80
CA LEU A 165 -0.44 1.13 -6.12
C LEU A 165 -1.69 0.48 -6.72
N ARG A 166 -1.78 -0.86 -6.68
CA ARG A 166 -2.93 -1.62 -7.16
C ARG A 166 -4.22 -1.27 -6.42
N ILE A 167 -4.18 -1.14 -5.09
CA ILE A 167 -5.35 -0.71 -4.30
C ILE A 167 -5.75 0.72 -4.69
N ALA A 168 -4.78 1.64 -4.78
CA ALA A 168 -5.04 3.03 -5.14
C ALA A 168 -5.53 3.21 -6.58
N ALA A 169 -5.26 2.24 -7.47
CA ALA A 169 -5.76 2.23 -8.84
C ALA A 169 -7.05 1.41 -9.05
N TRP A 170 -7.54 0.76 -8.00
CA TRP A 170 -8.64 -0.23 -8.10
C TRP A 170 -8.34 -1.37 -9.09
N ASP A 171 -7.07 -1.78 -9.12
CA ASP A 171 -6.52 -2.89 -9.91
C ASP A 171 -6.33 -4.13 -9.01
N PHE A 172 -7.43 -4.76 -8.62
CA PHE A 172 -7.46 -6.01 -7.86
C PHE A 172 -8.86 -6.61 -7.99
N GLU A 173 -9.03 -7.83 -7.50
CA GLU A 173 -10.31 -8.52 -7.46
C GLU A 173 -10.89 -8.54 -6.04
N ILE A 174 -12.20 -8.35 -5.93
CA ILE A 174 -12.94 -8.53 -4.68
C ILE A 174 -13.68 -9.85 -4.75
N SER A 175 -13.40 -10.76 -3.82
CA SER A 175 -14.16 -11.99 -3.67
C SER A 175 -14.91 -12.01 -2.34
N SER A 176 -16.20 -12.33 -2.40
CA SER A 176 -17.02 -12.70 -1.24
C SER A 176 -17.11 -14.22 -1.04
N GLU A 177 -16.54 -15.01 -1.96
CA GLU A 177 -16.62 -16.46 -1.92
C GLU A 177 -15.61 -17.04 -0.91
N SER A 178 -16.13 -17.86 -0.01
CA SER A 178 -15.44 -18.30 1.19
C SER A 178 -14.23 -19.22 0.91
N GLU A 179 -14.24 -19.96 -0.19
CA GLU A 179 -13.30 -21.05 -0.46
C GLU A 179 -12.05 -20.62 -1.26
N ILE A 180 -12.12 -19.50 -1.99
CA ILE A 180 -11.10 -19.16 -3.00
C ILE A 180 -9.87 -18.49 -2.39
N ALA A 181 -10.03 -17.67 -1.35
CA ALA A 181 -8.94 -16.84 -0.84
C ALA A 181 -8.37 -17.35 0.50
N LYS A 182 -7.08 -17.70 0.52
CA LYS A 182 -6.34 -17.95 1.77
C LYS A 182 -6.06 -16.62 2.47
N LEU A 183 -6.61 -16.46 3.68
CA LEU A 183 -6.33 -15.31 4.52
C LEU A 183 -4.96 -15.46 5.21
N PRO A 184 -4.20 -14.38 5.43
CA PRO A 184 -2.96 -14.47 6.17
C PRO A 184 -3.23 -14.52 7.68
N LEU A 185 -3.60 -15.71 8.17
CA LEU A 185 -4.04 -15.96 9.54
C LEU A 185 -2.92 -16.47 10.47
N GLY A 186 -1.78 -16.86 9.90
CA GLY A 186 -0.70 -17.50 10.63
C GLY A 186 0.67 -17.25 10.03
N ALA A 187 1.71 -17.67 10.75
CA ALA A 187 3.11 -17.45 10.40
C ALA A 187 3.52 -18.05 9.05
N GLU A 188 2.78 -19.05 8.56
CA GLU A 188 2.93 -19.65 7.24
C GLU A 188 2.45 -18.75 6.09
N SER A 189 1.86 -17.59 6.39
CA SER A 189 1.24 -16.72 5.39
C SER A 189 2.21 -15.68 4.86
N PHE A 190 2.39 -15.61 3.54
CA PHE A 190 3.27 -14.66 2.87
C PHE A 190 2.54 -13.89 1.77
N PRO A 191 2.92 -12.62 1.51
CA PRO A 191 2.53 -11.89 0.30
C PRO A 191 2.87 -12.72 -0.95
N GLY A 192 1.86 -13.33 -1.57
CA GLY A 192 2.01 -14.29 -2.66
C GLY A 192 1.84 -13.69 -4.07
N TRP A 193 1.54 -12.41 -4.17
CA TRP A 193 1.31 -11.75 -5.46
C TRP A 193 2.61 -11.33 -6.15
N ASP A 194 2.53 -11.22 -7.47
CA ASP A 194 3.64 -10.78 -8.29
C ASP A 194 3.88 -9.27 -8.18
N SER A 195 5.12 -8.85 -8.45
CA SER A 195 5.52 -7.45 -8.54
C SER A 195 6.53 -7.26 -9.66
N PRO A 196 6.62 -6.05 -10.25
CA PRO A 196 7.62 -5.74 -11.25
C PRO A 196 9.05 -6.03 -10.74
N PRO A 197 9.92 -6.65 -11.55
CA PRO A 197 11.28 -7.02 -11.14
C PRO A 197 12.26 -5.84 -11.15
N THR A 198 11.82 -4.66 -11.59
CA THR A 198 12.63 -3.45 -11.74
C THR A 198 12.19 -2.36 -10.77
N GLU A 199 13.11 -1.47 -10.42
CA GLU A 199 12.81 -0.29 -9.58
C GLU A 199 12.05 0.81 -10.34
N PHE A 200 12.03 0.71 -11.68
CA PHE A 200 11.40 1.65 -12.59
C PHE A 200 10.42 0.87 -13.46
N TYR A 201 9.15 1.28 -13.48
CA TYR A 201 8.13 0.67 -14.32
C TYR A 201 6.97 1.62 -14.55
N TRP A 202 6.25 1.40 -15.65
CA TRP A 202 5.03 2.15 -15.95
C TRP A 202 3.82 1.52 -15.24
N PHE A 203 2.96 2.37 -14.69
CA PHE A 203 1.73 1.96 -14.03
C PHE A 203 0.66 3.03 -14.25
N HIS A 204 -0.44 2.66 -14.91
CA HIS A 204 -1.56 3.56 -15.23
C HIS A 204 -1.11 4.92 -15.80
N GLY A 205 -0.20 4.91 -16.77
CA GLY A 205 0.32 6.11 -17.43
C GLY A 205 1.29 6.98 -16.61
N SER A 206 1.69 6.55 -15.42
CA SER A 206 2.72 7.21 -14.62
C SER A 206 3.98 6.33 -14.53
N LEU A 207 5.15 6.95 -14.54
CA LEU A 207 6.41 6.26 -14.28
C LEU A 207 6.57 6.09 -12.76
N VAL A 208 6.50 4.86 -12.27
CA VAL A 208 6.75 4.54 -10.87
C VAL A 208 8.24 4.35 -10.65
N VAL A 209 8.76 4.99 -9.61
CA VAL A 209 10.15 4.86 -9.16
C VAL A 209 10.18 4.45 -7.70
N LEU A 210 10.71 3.24 -7.45
CA LEU A 210 10.89 2.72 -6.10
C LEU A 210 12.09 3.39 -5.42
N CYS A 211 11.86 3.91 -4.20
CA CYS A 211 12.83 4.71 -3.46
C CYS A 211 13.10 4.10 -2.09
N GLU A 212 14.36 4.05 -1.66
CA GLU A 212 14.71 3.62 -0.29
C GLU A 212 14.20 4.65 0.73
N ASP A 213 14.44 5.92 0.44
CA ASP A 213 14.12 7.04 1.33
C ASP A 213 13.76 8.29 0.53
N LEU A 214 12.77 9.06 0.99
CA LEU A 214 12.37 10.35 0.44
C LEU A 214 12.49 11.49 1.46
N ARG A 215 13.20 11.28 2.57
CA ARG A 215 13.34 12.24 3.68
C ARG A 215 14.42 13.29 3.47
N THR A 216 15.37 13.09 2.55
CA THR A 216 16.47 14.03 2.30
C THR A 216 16.40 14.63 0.90
N SER A 217 16.78 15.91 0.79
CA SER A 217 16.84 16.61 -0.51
C SER A 217 17.78 15.92 -1.49
N SER A 218 18.93 15.41 -1.01
CA SER A 218 19.87 14.66 -1.84
C SER A 218 19.28 13.36 -2.39
N SER A 219 18.46 12.65 -1.61
CA SER A 219 17.76 11.45 -2.08
C SER A 219 16.72 11.80 -3.15
N ILE A 220 15.93 12.84 -2.93
CA ILE A 220 14.93 13.31 -3.90
C ILE A 220 15.62 13.72 -5.20
N SER A 221 16.68 14.53 -5.15
CA SER A 221 17.42 14.98 -6.33
C SER A 221 18.04 13.82 -7.12
N ALA A 222 18.63 12.83 -6.44
CA ALA A 222 19.17 11.63 -7.08
C ALA A 222 18.07 10.81 -7.76
N VAL A 223 16.91 10.63 -7.10
CA VAL A 223 15.77 9.92 -7.66
C VAL A 223 15.19 10.65 -8.87
N VAL A 224 15.01 11.96 -8.78
CA VAL A 224 14.50 12.81 -9.87
C VAL A 224 15.44 12.76 -11.07
N SER A 225 16.76 12.78 -10.84
CA SER A 225 17.77 12.65 -11.90
C SER A 225 17.66 11.30 -12.62
N ARG A 226 17.55 10.20 -11.87
CA ARG A 226 17.32 8.85 -12.44
C ARG A 226 16.01 8.76 -13.22
N ALA A 227 14.94 9.38 -12.71
CA ALA A 227 13.66 9.42 -13.41
C ALA A 227 13.79 10.19 -14.74
N ARG A 228 14.49 11.32 -14.75
CA ARG A 228 14.76 12.11 -15.96
C ARG A 228 15.59 11.34 -16.98
N GLU A 229 16.65 10.66 -16.54
CA GLU A 229 17.48 9.80 -17.41
C GLU A 229 16.65 8.68 -18.03
N SER A 230 15.79 8.03 -17.23
CA SER A 230 14.90 6.96 -17.72
C SER A 230 13.89 7.47 -18.74
N VAL A 231 13.41 8.72 -18.59
CA VAL A 231 12.52 9.37 -19.56
C VAL A 231 13.29 9.77 -20.83
N GLY A 232 14.49 10.33 -20.70
CA GLY A 232 15.30 10.80 -21.82
C GLY A 232 15.81 9.68 -22.73
N GLN A 233 15.86 8.44 -22.25
CA GLN A 233 16.20 7.25 -23.05
C GLN A 233 15.04 6.74 -23.93
N LEU A 234 13.82 7.26 -23.74
CA LEU A 234 12.66 6.90 -24.56
C LEU A 234 12.67 7.75 -25.85
N ASP A 235 13.50 7.36 -26.80
CA ASP A 235 13.57 7.98 -28.13
C ASP A 235 12.18 7.99 -28.81
N GLY A 236 11.68 9.18 -29.18
CA GLY A 236 10.47 9.33 -30.02
C GLY A 236 9.27 10.01 -29.38
N ARG A 237 9.29 10.31 -28.07
CA ARG A 237 8.29 11.19 -27.44
C ARG A 237 8.69 12.65 -27.61
N GLY A 238 8.13 13.34 -28.59
CA GLY A 238 8.26 14.80 -28.66
C GLY A 238 7.62 15.44 -27.42
N ASN A 239 8.35 16.30 -26.70
CA ASN A 239 7.90 17.26 -25.66
C ASN A 239 6.74 16.88 -24.71
N ASP A 240 6.39 15.61 -24.53
CA ASP A 240 5.24 15.19 -23.72
C ASP A 240 5.62 15.14 -22.24
N ASP A 241 4.80 15.77 -21.41
CA ASP A 241 4.93 15.79 -19.95
C ASP A 241 4.88 14.37 -19.36
N VAL A 242 5.90 13.98 -18.58
CA VAL A 242 5.92 12.69 -17.87
C VAL A 242 5.59 12.88 -16.41
N ASN A 243 4.58 12.16 -15.94
CA ASN A 243 4.23 12.10 -14.52
C ASN A 243 4.94 10.92 -13.87
N CYS A 244 5.62 11.19 -12.77
CA CYS A 244 6.36 10.22 -11.99
C CYS A 244 5.75 10.09 -10.59
N ILE A 245 5.66 8.85 -10.11
CA ILE A 245 5.28 8.52 -8.74
C ILE A 245 6.54 7.99 -8.05
N LEU A 246 7.10 8.78 -7.14
CA LEU A 246 8.23 8.38 -6.31
C LEU A 246 7.66 7.74 -5.06
N ILE A 247 7.88 6.44 -4.88
CA ILE A 247 7.26 5.68 -3.79
C ILE A 247 8.30 4.92 -2.98
N SER A 248 8.30 5.15 -1.67
CA SER A 248 8.84 4.22 -0.67
C SER A 248 7.67 3.55 0.06
N LEU A 249 7.95 2.65 1.01
CA LEU A 249 6.86 2.10 1.84
C LEU A 249 6.29 3.15 2.80
N VAL A 250 7.10 4.08 3.28
CA VAL A 250 6.68 5.06 4.28
C VAL A 250 6.19 6.36 3.65
N ASP A 251 6.77 6.74 2.51
CA ASP A 251 6.62 8.06 1.93
C ASP A 251 6.31 7.98 0.43
N ILE A 252 5.63 9.01 -0.07
CA ILE A 252 5.35 9.18 -1.48
C ILE A 252 5.53 10.63 -1.88
N ALA A 253 6.03 10.86 -3.08
CA ALA A 253 6.11 12.17 -3.71
C ALA A 253 5.76 12.05 -5.19
N PHE A 254 5.29 13.15 -5.76
CA PHE A 254 4.86 13.17 -7.14
C PHE A 254 5.66 14.22 -7.90
N VAL A 255 6.11 13.85 -9.09
CA VAL A 255 6.99 14.68 -9.91
C VAL A 255 6.44 14.77 -11.32
N GLN A 256 6.46 15.96 -11.90
CA GLN A 256 6.15 16.17 -13.31
C GLN A 256 7.43 16.62 -14.01
N VAL A 257 7.90 15.79 -14.95
CA VAL A 257 9.06 16.06 -15.81
C VAL A 257 8.53 16.66 -17.10
N LEU A 258 8.84 17.95 -17.30
CA LEU A 258 8.51 18.72 -18.49
C LEU A 258 9.78 18.88 -19.34
N ALA A 259 9.64 19.29 -20.60
CA ALA A 259 10.77 19.39 -21.53
C ALA A 259 11.92 20.26 -21.00
N ASP A 260 11.59 21.36 -20.32
CA ASP A 260 12.51 22.37 -19.81
C ASP A 260 12.58 22.45 -18.28
N LYS A 261 11.61 21.89 -17.57
CA LYS A 261 11.48 22.07 -16.11
C LYS A 261 10.99 20.82 -15.37
N ILE A 262 11.19 20.81 -14.06
CA ILE A 262 10.73 19.75 -13.17
C ILE A 262 9.90 20.37 -12.05
N GLN A 263 8.70 19.86 -11.87
CA GLN A 263 7.82 20.23 -10.76
C GLN A 263 7.74 19.07 -9.76
N CYS A 264 7.80 19.37 -8.47
CA CYS A 264 7.77 18.37 -7.42
C CYS A 264 6.73 18.75 -6.35
N SER A 265 5.94 17.77 -5.92
CA SER A 265 5.09 17.93 -4.75
C SER A 265 5.93 17.96 -3.47
N THR A 266 5.30 18.30 -2.35
CA THR A 266 5.86 17.93 -1.04
C THR A 266 5.86 16.40 -0.89
N VAL A 267 6.62 15.89 0.09
CA VAL A 267 6.65 14.47 0.40
C VAL A 267 5.52 14.16 1.40
N PHE A 268 4.65 13.23 1.04
CA PHE A 268 3.47 12.85 1.84
C PHE A 268 3.67 11.51 2.54
N PRO A 269 3.17 11.34 3.77
CA PRO A 269 3.24 10.06 4.46
C PRO A 269 2.29 9.08 3.78
N LEU A 270 2.83 7.94 3.34
CA LEU A 270 2.07 6.82 2.81
C LEU A 270 1.70 5.84 3.92
N LEU A 271 2.65 5.47 4.79
CA LEU A 271 2.41 4.65 5.97
C LEU A 271 2.81 5.37 7.26
N THR A 272 1.95 5.23 8.26
CA THR A 272 2.04 5.78 9.61
C THR A 272 1.58 4.72 10.61
N ASN A 273 1.84 4.95 11.90
CA ASN A 273 1.35 4.07 12.97
C ASN A 273 -0.19 3.93 12.98
N SER A 274 -0.91 4.91 12.44
CA SER A 274 -2.37 4.89 12.33
C SER A 274 -2.89 4.35 11.00
N SER A 275 -2.04 3.91 10.07
CA SER A 275 -2.50 3.57 8.69
C SER A 275 -3.47 2.39 8.59
N ALA A 276 -3.63 1.60 9.65
CA ALA A 276 -4.66 0.56 9.74
C ALA A 276 -6.03 1.08 10.23
N THR A 277 -6.09 2.30 10.77
CA THR A 277 -7.31 2.93 11.28
C THR A 277 -7.63 4.28 10.62
N GLU A 278 -6.66 4.90 9.97
CA GLU A 278 -6.80 6.16 9.27
C GLU A 278 -6.08 6.12 7.93
N CYS A 279 -6.77 6.54 6.87
CA CYS A 279 -6.16 6.65 5.55
C CYS A 279 -5.21 7.85 5.49
N SER A 280 -3.96 7.60 5.08
CA SER A 280 -2.87 8.58 5.05
C SER A 280 -3.03 9.60 3.93
N ALA A 281 -2.37 10.76 4.09
CA ALA A 281 -2.37 11.83 3.10
C ALA A 281 -1.85 11.35 1.74
N GLY A 282 -0.72 10.63 1.75
CA GLY A 282 -0.10 10.10 0.54
C GLY A 282 -1.01 9.14 -0.21
N PHE A 283 -1.74 8.27 0.51
CA PHE A 283 -2.66 7.34 -0.13
C PHE A 283 -3.90 8.04 -0.72
N ARG A 284 -4.42 9.08 -0.07
CA ARG A 284 -5.54 9.88 -0.60
C ARG A 284 -5.18 10.58 -1.90
N ILE A 285 -4.00 11.22 -1.94
CA ILE A 285 -3.50 11.87 -3.15
C ILE A 285 -3.24 10.85 -4.25
N LEU A 286 -2.58 9.73 -3.93
CA LEU A 286 -2.29 8.67 -4.89
C LEU A 286 -3.58 8.15 -5.55
N THR A 287 -4.59 7.89 -4.73
CA THR A 287 -5.91 7.45 -5.20
C THR A 287 -6.54 8.49 -6.12
N TYR A 288 -6.53 9.77 -5.71
CA TYR A 288 -7.06 10.85 -6.53
C TYR A 288 -6.36 10.94 -7.89
N LEU A 289 -5.03 10.84 -7.94
CA LEU A 289 -4.26 10.92 -9.19
C LEU A 289 -4.52 9.75 -10.15
N LEU A 290 -4.82 8.56 -9.62
CA LEU A 290 -5.00 7.34 -10.42
C LEU A 290 -6.44 7.13 -10.88
N THR A 291 -7.44 7.43 -10.04
CA THR A 291 -8.84 7.03 -10.30
C THR A 291 -9.84 8.18 -10.38
N SER A 292 -9.45 9.41 -10.03
CA SER A 292 -10.40 10.52 -10.05
C SER A 292 -10.76 10.94 -11.49
N PRO A 293 -12.05 10.98 -11.85
CA PRO A 293 -12.49 11.50 -13.14
C PRO A 293 -12.24 13.01 -13.28
N HIS A 294 -12.03 13.71 -12.16
CA HIS A 294 -11.79 15.16 -12.11
C HIS A 294 -10.35 15.56 -12.48
N VAL A 295 -9.46 14.61 -12.74
CA VAL A 295 -8.13 14.88 -13.33
C VAL A 295 -8.31 15.17 -14.84
N GLU A 296 -9.18 16.13 -15.15
CA GLU A 296 -9.69 16.38 -16.49
C GLU A 296 -8.66 17.07 -17.39
N LYS A 297 -7.68 17.81 -16.84
CA LYS A 297 -6.63 18.43 -17.68
C LYS A 297 -5.63 17.40 -18.22
N ARG A 298 -5.28 16.38 -17.43
CA ARG A 298 -4.23 15.40 -17.76
C ARG A 298 -4.66 14.39 -18.80
N LYS A 299 -5.91 13.92 -18.74
CA LYS A 299 -6.43 12.88 -19.64
C LYS A 299 -7.02 13.44 -20.93
N ARG A 300 -7.43 14.72 -21.01
CA ARG A 300 -8.05 15.29 -22.21
C ARG A 300 -7.12 15.35 -23.43
N SER A 301 -5.83 15.67 -23.26
CA SER A 301 -4.88 15.70 -24.39
C SER A 301 -4.64 14.31 -24.98
N LEU A 302 -4.58 13.30 -24.11
CA LEU A 302 -4.40 11.90 -24.51
C LEU A 302 -5.71 11.29 -25.04
N ALA A 303 -6.85 11.58 -24.42
CA ALA A 303 -8.16 11.14 -24.87
C ALA A 303 -8.56 11.76 -26.22
N ALA A 304 -8.12 12.99 -26.52
CA ALA A 304 -8.31 13.59 -27.84
C ALA A 304 -7.55 12.85 -28.97
N ARG A 305 -6.51 12.07 -28.62
CA ARG A 305 -5.80 11.19 -29.57
C ARG A 305 -6.50 9.86 -29.76
N GLU A 306 -7.45 9.51 -28.89
CA GLU A 306 -8.23 8.29 -28.99
C GLU A 306 -9.30 8.45 -30.07
N VAL A 307 -9.06 7.86 -31.25
CA VAL A 307 -10.07 7.80 -32.32
C VAL A 307 -10.98 6.59 -32.04
N SER A 308 -11.97 6.75 -31.17
CA SER A 308 -13.00 5.73 -31.02
C SER A 308 -14.01 5.83 -32.17
N SER A 309 -14.03 4.83 -33.06
CA SER A 309 -14.99 4.73 -34.16
C SER A 309 -16.35 4.16 -33.74
N ILE A 310 -16.51 3.79 -32.45
CA ILE A 310 -17.70 3.09 -31.96
C ILE A 310 -18.28 3.86 -30.78
N THR A 311 -19.37 4.58 -31.02
CA THR A 311 -20.21 5.15 -29.96
C THR A 311 -21.23 4.10 -29.51
N LEU A 312 -20.91 3.35 -28.47
CA LEU A 312 -21.87 2.46 -27.81
C LEU A 312 -22.77 3.27 -26.86
N PRO A 313 -24.09 2.99 -26.81
CA PRO A 313 -24.94 3.50 -25.74
C PRO A 313 -24.43 3.09 -24.37
N THR A 314 -24.66 3.95 -23.38
CA THR A 314 -24.24 3.76 -21.98
C THR A 314 -24.77 2.48 -21.35
N GLU A 315 -25.96 2.07 -21.75
CA GLU A 315 -26.62 0.84 -21.32
C GLU A 315 -25.84 -0.38 -21.81
N ILE A 316 -25.38 -0.36 -23.06
CA ILE A 316 -24.59 -1.46 -23.65
C ILE A 316 -23.21 -1.53 -22.99
N LEU A 317 -22.56 -0.39 -22.76
CA LEU A 317 -21.29 -0.35 -22.03
C LEU A 317 -21.44 -0.90 -20.61
N GLY A 318 -22.51 -0.55 -19.90
CA GLY A 318 -22.83 -1.10 -18.59
C GLY A 318 -23.06 -2.62 -18.63
N MET A 319 -23.78 -3.11 -19.64
CA MET A 319 -23.95 -4.56 -19.86
C MET A 319 -22.63 -5.28 -20.13
N VAL A 320 -21.74 -4.68 -20.93
CA VAL A 320 -20.41 -5.23 -21.19
C VAL A 320 -19.59 -5.29 -19.91
N LEU A 321 -19.50 -4.19 -19.16
CA LEU A 321 -18.76 -4.15 -17.89
C LEU A 321 -19.26 -5.20 -16.90
N ASN A 322 -20.58 -5.40 -16.81
CA ASN A 322 -21.18 -6.41 -15.94
C ASN A 322 -20.97 -7.85 -16.42
N ALA A 323 -20.71 -8.05 -17.72
CA ALA A 323 -20.49 -9.36 -18.32
C ALA A 323 -19.01 -9.75 -18.36
N VAL A 324 -18.09 -8.78 -18.28
CA VAL A 324 -16.65 -9.04 -18.22
C VAL A 324 -16.31 -9.70 -16.89
N ALA A 325 -15.53 -10.77 -16.95
CA ALA A 325 -15.09 -11.48 -15.77
C ALA A 325 -14.25 -10.56 -14.85
N PRO A 326 -14.32 -10.71 -13.52
CA PRO A 326 -13.60 -9.84 -12.57
C PRO A 326 -12.10 -9.70 -12.86
N TYR A 327 -11.46 -10.73 -13.39
CA TYR A 327 -10.02 -10.72 -13.71
C TYR A 327 -9.65 -9.86 -14.94
N ASP A 328 -10.60 -9.65 -15.86
CA ASP A 328 -10.40 -8.92 -17.12
C ASP A 328 -10.91 -7.47 -17.05
N ILE A 329 -11.73 -7.15 -16.04
CA ILE A 329 -12.47 -5.89 -16.03
C ILE A 329 -11.58 -4.65 -15.92
N VAL A 330 -10.46 -4.75 -15.18
CA VAL A 330 -9.48 -3.67 -15.06
C VAL A 330 -8.75 -3.46 -16.38
N SER A 331 -8.31 -4.56 -17.02
CA SER A 331 -7.65 -4.53 -18.32
C SER A 331 -8.57 -3.93 -19.39
N PHE A 332 -9.86 -4.29 -19.35
CA PHE A 332 -10.88 -3.73 -20.23
C PHE A 332 -11.11 -2.23 -19.96
N ALA A 333 -11.16 -1.82 -18.69
CA ALA A 333 -11.28 -0.42 -18.31
C ALA A 333 -10.15 0.44 -18.89
N GLN A 334 -8.95 -0.10 -18.98
CA GLN A 334 -7.78 0.60 -19.49
C GLN A 334 -7.63 0.56 -21.02
N ALA A 335 -8.48 -0.17 -21.73
CA ALA A 335 -8.42 -0.23 -23.19
C ALA A 335 -8.78 1.11 -23.85
N SER A 336 -9.46 2.00 -23.12
CA SER A 336 -9.98 3.27 -23.63
C SER A 336 -10.17 4.26 -22.48
N PHE A 337 -9.87 5.54 -22.69
CA PHE A 337 -10.14 6.58 -21.69
C PHE A 337 -11.63 6.73 -21.39
N MET A 338 -12.48 6.47 -22.40
CA MET A 338 -13.93 6.45 -22.20
C MET A 338 -14.30 5.36 -21.21
N VAL A 339 -13.89 4.11 -21.47
CA VAL A 339 -14.23 2.96 -20.61
C VAL A 339 -13.64 3.11 -19.21
N GLU A 340 -12.44 3.68 -19.09
CA GLU A 340 -11.78 3.97 -17.81
C GLU A 340 -12.63 4.93 -16.96
N ASN A 341 -13.07 6.04 -17.55
CA ASN A 341 -13.93 7.00 -16.86
C ASN A 341 -15.25 6.36 -16.42
N TRP A 342 -15.83 5.49 -17.25
CA TRP A 342 -17.03 4.74 -16.88
C TRP A 342 -16.77 3.78 -15.73
N TYR A 343 -15.70 2.98 -15.79
CA TYR A 343 -15.31 2.01 -14.77
C TYR A 343 -15.19 2.65 -13.38
N TYR A 344 -14.45 3.75 -13.28
CA TYR A 344 -14.29 4.48 -12.01
C TYR A 344 -15.57 5.21 -11.56
N SER A 345 -16.54 5.38 -12.45
CA SER A 345 -17.85 5.97 -12.12
C SER A 345 -18.89 4.95 -11.68
N SER A 346 -18.71 3.65 -11.95
CA SER A 346 -19.79 2.64 -11.85
C SER A 346 -19.54 1.43 -10.93
N LEU A 347 -18.53 1.44 -10.06
CA LEU A 347 -18.20 0.36 -9.07
C LEU A 347 -18.46 -1.09 -9.57
N PRO A 348 -17.93 -1.51 -10.73
CA PRO A 348 -18.49 -2.67 -11.43
C PRO A 348 -18.20 -4.04 -10.79
N GLN A 349 -17.20 -4.15 -9.90
CA GLN A 349 -16.95 -5.39 -9.14
C GLN A 349 -17.95 -5.62 -7.99
N LEU A 350 -18.77 -4.63 -7.66
CA LEU A 350 -19.79 -4.70 -6.60
C LEU A 350 -21.17 -4.30 -7.16
N PRO A 351 -21.72 -5.08 -8.10
CA PRO A 351 -22.96 -4.71 -8.77
C PRO A 351 -24.12 -4.62 -7.77
N ASN A 352 -25.00 -3.63 -7.97
CA ASN A 352 -26.17 -3.35 -7.13
C ASN A 352 -25.86 -2.88 -5.70
N MET A 353 -24.58 -2.63 -5.38
CA MET A 353 -24.16 -2.06 -4.10
C MET A 353 -24.04 -0.54 -4.23
N ALA A 354 -24.73 0.20 -3.37
CA ALA A 354 -24.59 1.65 -3.27
C ALA A 354 -23.97 2.03 -1.93
N ILE A 355 -22.92 2.85 -1.95
CA ILE A 355 -22.29 3.34 -0.73
C ILE A 355 -23.11 4.51 -0.19
N HIS A 356 -23.59 4.37 1.04
CA HIS A 356 -24.46 5.37 1.67
C HIS A 356 -23.66 6.39 2.49
N HIS A 357 -22.56 5.94 3.11
CA HIS A 357 -21.74 6.75 4.00
C HIS A 357 -20.26 6.75 3.59
N LEU A 358 -19.68 7.93 3.65
CA LEU A 358 -18.32 8.29 3.28
C LEU A 358 -17.50 8.65 4.55
N ASP A 359 -17.54 7.81 5.57
CA ASP A 359 -17.02 8.15 6.90
C ASP A 359 -15.49 8.35 6.92
N VAL A 360 -14.75 7.71 6.00
CA VAL A 360 -13.28 7.82 5.94
C VAL A 360 -12.85 8.97 5.06
N SER A 361 -13.53 9.15 3.93
CA SER A 361 -13.25 10.21 2.95
C SER A 361 -13.80 11.58 3.39
N ILE A 362 -14.97 11.60 4.03
CA ILE A 362 -15.66 12.79 4.56
C ILE A 362 -15.99 12.58 6.06
N PRO A 363 -15.01 12.70 6.97
CA PRO A 363 -15.16 12.32 8.38
C PRO A 363 -16.05 13.25 9.21
N CYS A 364 -16.55 14.37 8.66
CA CYS A 364 -17.39 15.28 9.43
C CYS A 364 -18.83 14.75 9.62
N CYS A 365 -19.43 14.14 8.60
CA CYS A 365 -20.79 13.61 8.68
C CYS A 365 -21.04 12.39 7.77
N GLY A 366 -20.04 11.96 6.99
CA GLY A 366 -20.13 10.82 6.09
C GLY A 366 -21.08 10.99 4.91
N ARG A 367 -21.65 12.17 4.65
CA ARG A 367 -22.57 12.39 3.52
C ARG A 367 -21.79 12.86 2.29
N ARG A 368 -22.20 12.44 1.09
CA ARG A 368 -21.60 12.92 -0.16
C ARG A 368 -22.06 14.34 -0.52
N THR A 369 -23.33 14.65 -0.32
CA THR A 369 -23.89 15.97 -0.60
C THR A 369 -24.28 16.64 0.71
N ASN A 370 -23.99 17.93 0.85
CA ASN A 370 -24.53 18.73 1.93
C ASN A 370 -26.01 19.03 1.71
N ARG A 371 -26.66 19.60 2.74
CA ARG A 371 -28.08 19.95 2.68
C ARG A 371 -28.35 21.20 1.83
N GLU A 372 -27.35 22.04 1.58
CA GLU A 372 -27.51 23.39 1.00
C GLU A 372 -26.72 23.66 -0.30
N GLY A 373 -26.01 22.68 -0.87
CA GLY A 373 -25.26 22.85 -2.13
C GLY A 373 -23.99 23.70 -2.05
N LYS A 374 -23.52 24.07 -0.85
CA LYS A 374 -22.27 24.83 -0.62
C LYS A 374 -21.01 23.99 -0.85
N GLU A 375 -19.90 24.64 -1.21
CA GLU A 375 -18.58 24.01 -1.34
C GLU A 375 -18.06 23.49 0.00
N GLY A 376 -17.26 22.43 -0.03
CA GLY A 376 -16.50 21.95 1.14
C GLY A 376 -15.01 22.16 0.96
N VAL A 377 -14.27 21.93 2.03
CA VAL A 377 -12.84 22.22 2.13
C VAL A 377 -12.04 20.94 2.32
N CYS A 378 -10.80 20.95 1.84
CA CYS A 378 -9.86 19.86 2.04
C CYS A 378 -8.81 20.28 3.08
N CYS A 379 -8.49 19.39 4.02
CA CYS A 379 -7.40 19.62 4.96
C CYS A 379 -6.05 19.56 4.22
N SER A 380 -5.22 20.59 4.34
CA SER A 380 -3.89 20.66 3.71
C SER A 380 -2.88 19.63 4.23
N ASP A 381 -3.10 19.05 5.41
CA ASP A 381 -2.21 18.04 6.01
C ASP A 381 -2.61 16.61 5.66
N CYS A 382 -3.86 16.24 5.99
CA CYS A 382 -4.33 14.85 5.84
C CYS A 382 -5.14 14.63 4.57
N TYR A 383 -5.45 15.68 3.80
CA TYR A 383 -6.25 15.61 2.58
C TYR A 383 -7.62 14.96 2.77
N ALA A 384 -8.14 14.96 4.00
CA ALA A 384 -9.52 14.59 4.29
C ALA A 384 -10.45 15.75 3.96
N TRP A 385 -11.56 15.45 3.32
CA TRP A 385 -12.53 16.45 2.87
C TRP A 385 -13.60 16.68 3.94
N ARG A 386 -14.08 17.91 4.10
CA ARG A 386 -15.13 18.26 5.07
C ARG A 386 -16.09 19.28 4.48
N HIS A 387 -17.36 19.19 4.86
CA HIS A 387 -18.31 20.24 4.51
C HIS A 387 -18.04 21.49 5.35
N SER A 388 -18.06 22.66 4.71
CA SER A 388 -17.88 23.97 5.36
C SER A 388 -18.90 24.26 6.47
N GLU A 389 -20.09 23.65 6.38
CA GLU A 389 -21.15 23.73 7.40
C GLU A 389 -20.89 22.86 8.63
N CYS A 390 -20.10 21.79 8.48
CA CYS A 390 -19.72 20.90 9.58
C CYS A 390 -18.48 21.39 10.32
N LEU A 391 -17.87 22.49 9.88
CA LEU A 391 -16.73 23.10 10.56
C LEU A 391 -17.21 23.96 11.72
N ASP A 392 -16.56 23.81 12.87
CA ASP A 392 -16.76 24.73 13.98
C ASP A 392 -16.35 26.15 13.58
N PRO A 393 -17.01 27.20 14.10
CA PRO A 393 -16.64 28.59 13.81
C PRO A 393 -15.18 28.92 14.12
N SER A 394 -14.56 28.21 15.07
CA SER A 394 -13.14 28.33 15.45
C SER A 394 -12.17 27.60 14.52
N GLU A 395 -12.67 26.70 13.65
CA GLU A 395 -11.89 26.01 12.61
C GLU A 395 -11.87 26.80 11.28
N ARG A 396 -12.69 27.85 11.16
CA ARG A 396 -12.69 28.76 10.00
C ARG A 396 -11.55 29.76 10.15
N THR A 397 -10.32 29.34 9.88
CA THR A 397 -9.19 30.26 9.79
C THR A 397 -9.33 31.14 8.53
N PRO A 398 -9.02 32.45 8.61
CA PRO A 398 -8.93 33.32 7.44
C PRO A 398 -7.68 33.05 6.58
N GLU A 399 -6.80 32.15 7.00
CA GLU A 399 -5.62 31.70 6.23
C GLU A 399 -6.04 30.85 5.02
N GLU A 400 -5.32 30.99 3.91
CA GLU A 400 -5.60 30.37 2.61
C GLU A 400 -5.66 28.82 2.63
N CYS A 401 -5.20 28.17 3.72
CA CYS A 401 -5.13 26.72 3.84
C CYS A 401 -5.86 26.21 5.11
N TYR A 402 -6.91 25.41 4.93
CA TYR A 402 -7.62 24.75 6.03
C TYR A 402 -6.79 23.59 6.63
N ILE A 403 -6.73 23.50 7.95
CA ILE A 403 -6.15 22.37 8.71
C ILE A 403 -7.19 21.87 9.71
N CYS A 404 -7.50 20.57 9.68
CA CYS A 404 -8.50 20.00 10.58
C CYS A 404 -7.99 19.91 12.03
N SER A 405 -8.91 19.92 13.00
CA SER A 405 -8.61 19.82 14.44
C SER A 405 -7.69 18.65 14.79
N LYS A 406 -7.91 17.47 14.19
CA LYS A 406 -7.03 16.30 14.39
C LYS A 406 -5.57 16.59 14.00
N CYS A 407 -5.35 17.17 12.82
CA CYS A 407 -4.01 17.52 12.35
C CYS A 407 -3.38 18.63 13.18
N ARG A 408 -4.17 19.63 13.59
CA ARG A 408 -3.68 20.71 14.46
C ARG A 408 -3.20 20.18 15.82
N ILE A 409 -4.00 19.35 16.48
CA ILE A 409 -3.61 18.70 17.75
C ILE A 409 -2.36 17.84 17.56
N SER A 410 -2.29 17.08 16.47
CA SER A 410 -1.12 16.25 16.17
C SER A 410 0.15 17.09 15.98
N ARG A 411 0.07 18.26 15.33
CA ARG A 411 1.20 19.17 15.17
C ARG A 411 1.68 19.71 16.51
N GLU A 412 0.75 20.12 17.38
CA GLU A 412 1.05 20.67 18.71
C GLU A 412 1.68 19.62 19.64
N GLN A 413 1.23 18.36 19.57
CA GLN A 413 1.69 17.29 20.46
C GLN A 413 2.97 16.58 20.00
N ALA A 414 3.12 16.35 18.69
CA ALA A 414 4.21 15.51 18.16
C ALA A 414 5.40 16.32 17.64
N GLY A 415 5.25 17.63 17.36
CA GLY A 415 6.29 18.50 16.82
C GLY A 415 6.87 18.09 15.45
N ALA A 416 6.55 16.89 14.95
CA ALA A 416 7.11 16.27 13.76
C ALA A 416 6.04 15.48 12.98
N ARG A 417 6.36 15.19 11.71
CA ARG A 417 5.55 14.40 10.79
C ARG A 417 5.25 13.00 11.39
N PRO A 418 4.03 12.45 11.19
CA PRO A 418 3.72 11.10 11.67
C PRO A 418 4.67 10.07 11.03
N GLU A 419 5.42 9.34 11.84
CA GLU A 419 6.35 8.30 11.37
C GLU A 419 5.79 6.89 11.63
N LEU A 420 6.15 5.95 10.75
CA LEU A 420 5.98 4.52 10.99
C LEU A 420 7.13 3.97 11.85
N ILE A 421 6.86 3.69 13.12
CA ILE A 421 7.81 3.01 14.03
C ILE A 421 7.59 1.48 13.90
N PRO A 422 8.65 0.65 13.82
CA PRO A 422 8.48 -0.81 13.79
C PRO A 422 7.59 -1.33 14.93
N GLY A 423 6.60 -2.16 14.56
CA GLY A 423 5.63 -2.75 15.48
C GLY A 423 4.55 -1.79 16.02
N ALA A 424 4.56 -0.52 15.61
CA ALA A 424 3.62 0.46 16.14
C ALA A 424 2.23 0.40 15.51
N ILE A 425 2.06 -0.10 14.28
CA ILE A 425 0.72 -0.36 13.72
C ILE A 425 0.02 -1.44 14.54
N GLY A 426 0.72 -2.53 14.85
CA GLY A 426 0.22 -3.58 15.75
C GLY A 426 -0.18 -3.05 17.12
N ARG A 427 0.61 -2.14 17.72
CA ARG A 427 0.30 -1.51 19.01
C ARG A 427 -0.90 -0.56 18.93
N ALA A 428 -0.95 0.32 17.93
CA ALA A 428 -2.04 1.28 17.77
C ALA A 428 -3.39 0.58 17.59
N ASN A 429 -3.43 -0.48 16.79
CA ASN A 429 -4.63 -1.30 16.56
C ASN A 429 -5.11 -2.09 17.77
N ARG A 430 -4.25 -2.38 18.76
CA ARG A 430 -4.70 -3.01 20.01
C ARG A 430 -5.48 -2.02 20.89
N ARG A 431 -5.16 -0.73 20.79
CA ARG A 431 -5.78 0.34 21.59
C ARG A 431 -7.07 0.85 20.98
N VAL A 432 -7.07 1.03 19.66
CA VAL A 432 -8.21 1.49 18.89
C VAL A 432 -8.85 0.27 18.26
N GLY A 433 -10.07 -0.09 18.69
CA GLY A 433 -10.84 -1.15 18.07
C GLY A 433 -10.94 -0.95 16.55
N ARG A 434 -11.07 -2.05 15.81
CA ARG A 434 -11.21 -2.00 14.36
C ARG A 434 -12.40 -1.10 13.98
N LEU A 435 -12.23 -0.27 12.95
CA LEU A 435 -13.33 0.50 12.38
C LEU A 435 -14.46 -0.43 11.93
N ASP A 436 -15.70 0.04 12.12
CA ASP A 436 -16.88 -0.61 11.57
C ASP A 436 -16.76 -0.72 10.03
N GLY A 437 -17.33 -1.79 9.47
CA GLY A 437 -17.38 -2.01 8.03
C GLY A 437 -18.01 -0.84 7.27
N CYS A 438 -17.82 -0.80 5.95
CA CYS A 438 -18.46 0.20 5.11
C CYS A 438 -19.97 -0.01 5.08
N ARG A 439 -20.75 1.02 5.39
CA ARG A 439 -22.22 0.95 5.28
C ARG A 439 -22.63 1.02 3.81
N VAL A 440 -23.31 -0.02 3.36
CA VAL A 440 -23.71 -0.21 1.97
C VAL A 440 -25.19 -0.57 1.88
N MET A 441 -25.84 -0.12 0.82
CA MET A 441 -27.18 -0.51 0.45
C MET A 441 -27.09 -1.59 -0.61
N LEU A 442 -27.64 -2.77 -0.32
CA LEU A 442 -27.75 -3.88 -1.25
C LEU A 442 -29.21 -4.33 -1.31
N LEU A 443 -29.83 -4.31 -2.50
CA LEU A 443 -31.24 -4.71 -2.68
C LEU A 443 -32.22 -4.01 -1.70
N LYS A 444 -31.99 -2.70 -1.44
CA LYS A 444 -32.74 -1.87 -0.48
C LYS A 444 -32.59 -2.25 0.99
N GLN A 445 -31.61 -3.08 1.35
CA GLN A 445 -31.26 -3.39 2.73
C GLN A 445 -29.91 -2.79 3.07
N GLU A 446 -29.80 -2.20 4.26
CA GLU A 446 -28.52 -1.73 4.81
C GLU A 446 -27.70 -2.93 5.29
N LYS A 447 -26.46 -2.98 4.85
CA LYS A 447 -25.47 -4.00 5.20
C LYS A 447 -24.11 -3.36 5.47
N PHE A 448 -23.22 -4.11 6.09
CA PHE A 448 -21.83 -3.73 6.33
C PHE A 448 -20.91 -4.56 5.45
N LEU A 449 -20.17 -3.90 4.57
CA LEU A 449 -19.07 -4.52 3.80
C LEU A 449 -17.79 -4.47 4.65
N GLN A 450 -17.22 -5.62 4.98
CA GLN A 450 -16.10 -5.72 5.91
C GLN A 450 -15.06 -6.74 5.46
N LEU A 451 -13.76 -6.43 5.63
CA LEU A 451 -12.71 -7.40 5.32
C LEU A 451 -12.84 -8.61 6.27
N ARG A 452 -12.78 -9.80 5.68
CA ARG A 452 -12.80 -11.08 6.36
C ARG A 452 -11.47 -11.31 7.10
N VAL A 453 -11.54 -11.55 8.41
CA VAL A 453 -10.36 -11.72 9.29
C VAL A 453 -10.21 -13.13 9.86
N SER A 454 -11.12 -14.03 9.52
CA SER A 454 -11.13 -15.41 10.01
C SER A 454 -11.52 -16.37 8.88
N ALA A 455 -11.07 -17.62 9.01
CA ALA A 455 -11.48 -18.67 8.09
C ALA A 455 -13.01 -18.84 8.12
N PRO A 456 -13.64 -19.24 7.00
CA PRO A 456 -15.07 -19.57 6.97
C PRO A 456 -15.42 -20.57 8.07
N ALA A 457 -16.59 -20.43 8.69
CA ALA A 457 -16.98 -21.32 9.77
C ALA A 457 -17.00 -22.81 9.36
N VAL A 458 -17.33 -23.10 8.10
CA VAL A 458 -17.27 -24.47 7.52
C VAL A 458 -15.85 -25.08 7.59
N MET A 459 -14.83 -24.22 7.51
CA MET A 459 -13.40 -24.58 7.57
C MET A 459 -12.81 -24.48 8.99
N ARG A 460 -13.64 -24.27 10.03
CA ARG A 460 -13.21 -24.11 11.43
C ARG A 460 -13.74 -25.27 12.28
N PRO A 461 -13.01 -26.40 12.39
CA PRO A 461 -13.45 -27.59 13.13
C PRO A 461 -13.77 -27.29 14.59
N GLU A 462 -13.09 -26.32 15.20
CA GLU A 462 -13.30 -25.88 16.58
C GLU A 462 -14.68 -25.28 16.83
N LEU A 463 -15.33 -24.72 15.80
CA LEU A 463 -16.67 -24.17 15.90
C LEU A 463 -17.76 -25.25 15.86
N ARG A 464 -17.44 -26.49 15.43
CA ARG A 464 -18.41 -27.60 15.36
C ARG A 464 -18.88 -28.09 16.73
N LEU A 465 -18.13 -27.76 17.80
CA LEU A 465 -18.42 -28.15 19.18
C LEU A 465 -19.18 -27.06 19.96
N MET A 466 -19.39 -25.88 19.37
CA MET A 466 -20.10 -24.77 19.99
C MET A 466 -21.53 -24.73 19.44
N ASP A 467 -22.51 -25.13 20.27
CA ASP A 467 -23.94 -25.30 19.94
C ASP A 467 -24.70 -23.96 19.78
N ARG A 468 -24.04 -22.94 19.23
CA ARG A 468 -24.61 -21.63 18.88
C ARG A 468 -24.35 -21.41 17.40
N ASP A 469 -25.29 -20.76 16.70
CA ASP A 469 -25.18 -20.23 15.33
C ASP A 469 -24.02 -19.22 15.17
N LEU A 470 -22.79 -19.65 15.45
CA LEU A 470 -21.52 -18.99 15.15
C LEU A 470 -21.05 -19.34 13.73
N THR A 471 -21.87 -20.10 13.00
CA THR A 471 -21.60 -20.64 11.67
C THR A 471 -21.89 -19.64 10.55
N SER A 472 -22.67 -18.60 10.81
CA SER A 472 -23.05 -17.59 9.82
C SER A 472 -22.40 -16.25 10.11
N THR A 473 -21.74 -15.67 9.10
CA THR A 473 -21.53 -14.21 9.01
C THR A 473 -22.86 -13.52 9.37
N PRO A 474 -22.87 -12.48 10.23
CA PRO A 474 -24.11 -11.80 10.60
C PRO A 474 -24.94 -11.48 9.36
N PRO A 475 -26.28 -11.62 9.37
CA PRO A 475 -27.12 -11.46 8.18
C PRO A 475 -26.99 -10.06 7.53
N ASN A 476 -26.56 -9.08 8.31
CA ASN A 476 -26.32 -7.70 7.88
C ASN A 476 -24.85 -7.42 7.50
N GLN A 477 -23.99 -8.44 7.39
CA GLN A 477 -22.57 -8.30 7.06
C GLN A 477 -22.24 -9.04 5.77
N ILE A 478 -21.43 -8.40 4.94
CA ILE A 478 -20.85 -8.94 3.71
C ILE A 478 -19.35 -8.98 3.92
N ASP A 479 -18.81 -10.18 4.03
CA ASP A 479 -17.37 -10.39 4.13
C ASP A 479 -16.75 -10.31 2.73
N TYR A 480 -15.60 -9.62 2.63
CA TYR A 480 -14.83 -9.57 1.40
C TYR A 480 -13.36 -9.90 1.63
N VAL A 481 -12.69 -10.32 0.56
CA VAL A 481 -11.24 -10.50 0.48
C VAL A 481 -10.70 -9.83 -0.77
N VAL A 482 -9.54 -9.21 -0.64
CA VAL A 482 -8.78 -8.62 -1.75
C VAL A 482 -7.87 -9.70 -2.34
N ILE A 483 -7.96 -9.90 -3.65
CA ILE A 483 -7.13 -10.83 -4.40
C ILE A 483 -6.35 -10.04 -5.45
N PHE A 484 -5.03 -10.20 -5.45
CA PHE A 484 -4.16 -9.66 -6.49
C PHE A 484 -3.91 -10.75 -7.52
N GLY A 485 -4.76 -10.81 -8.55
CA GLY A 485 -4.62 -11.74 -9.67
C GLY A 485 -3.36 -11.47 -10.52
N GLY A 486 -3.04 -12.42 -11.42
CA GLY A 486 -1.85 -12.39 -12.28
C GLY A 486 -1.97 -11.53 -13.55
N SER A 487 -3.12 -10.89 -13.81
CA SER A 487 -3.28 -9.95 -14.90
C SER A 487 -2.60 -8.62 -14.54
N TRP A 488 -1.57 -8.27 -15.29
CA TRP A 488 -0.91 -6.98 -15.23
C TRP A 488 -1.78 -5.95 -15.96
N SER A 489 -2.20 -4.91 -15.25
CA SER A 489 -2.99 -3.79 -15.78
C SER A 489 -2.10 -2.58 -16.15
N GLY A 490 -0.80 -2.74 -16.29
CA GLY A 490 0.10 -1.60 -16.52
C GLY A 490 0.05 -1.03 -17.95
N LEU A 491 -1.12 -0.85 -18.59
CA LEU A 491 -1.16 -0.23 -19.90
C LEU A 491 -0.49 1.16 -19.87
N PHE A 492 0.55 1.28 -20.69
CA PHE A 492 1.20 2.53 -21.00
C PHE A 492 0.23 3.31 -21.88
N PHE A 493 -0.35 4.39 -21.35
CA PHE A 493 -1.09 5.30 -22.21
C PHE A 493 -0.11 5.93 -23.20
N GLY A 494 -0.13 5.40 -24.42
CA GLY A 494 0.50 5.97 -25.60
C GLY A 494 1.37 5.01 -26.40
N LEU A 495 0.72 4.20 -27.24
CA LEU A 495 1.12 3.77 -28.59
C LEU A 495 2.46 3.00 -28.72
N ASP A 496 2.34 1.69 -28.99
CA ASP A 496 3.36 0.77 -29.55
C ASP A 496 4.82 1.26 -29.54
N ASP A 497 5.46 1.27 -28.37
CA ASP A 497 6.91 1.34 -28.31
C ASP A 497 7.48 -0.10 -28.34
N PRO A 498 8.25 -0.49 -29.38
CA PRO A 498 8.87 -1.81 -29.48
C PRO A 498 9.79 -2.14 -28.28
N GLY A 499 10.33 -1.14 -27.56
CA GLY A 499 11.14 -1.36 -26.36
C GLY A 499 10.35 -1.91 -25.16
N CYS A 500 9.13 -1.42 -24.95
CA CYS A 500 8.22 -1.91 -23.91
C CYS A 500 7.64 -3.29 -24.25
N LYS A 501 7.43 -3.57 -25.53
CA LYS A 501 6.98 -4.88 -26.01
C LYS A 501 7.96 -5.99 -25.64
N ALA A 502 9.26 -5.76 -25.76
CA ALA A 502 10.28 -6.73 -25.36
C ALA A 502 10.32 -6.97 -23.84
N THR A 503 10.05 -5.95 -23.03
CA THR A 503 9.99 -6.06 -21.56
C THR A 503 8.71 -6.78 -21.10
N TYR A 504 7.58 -6.44 -21.71
CA TYR A 504 6.30 -7.12 -21.50
C TYR A 504 6.33 -8.58 -21.99
N GLU A 505 6.94 -8.87 -23.14
CA GLU A 505 7.11 -10.24 -23.65
C GLU A 505 8.05 -11.07 -22.77
N LYS A 506 9.17 -10.50 -22.29
CA LYS A 506 10.04 -11.17 -21.30
C LYS A 506 9.35 -11.44 -19.98
N TYR A 507 8.54 -10.51 -19.49
CA TYR A 507 7.75 -10.69 -18.27
C TYR A 507 6.65 -11.73 -18.46
N ARG A 508 5.92 -11.67 -19.58
CA ARG A 508 4.90 -12.66 -19.98
C ARG A 508 5.48 -14.06 -20.16
N GLU A 509 6.68 -14.18 -20.73
CA GLU A 509 7.40 -15.46 -20.78
C GLU A 509 7.82 -15.95 -19.41
N SER A 510 8.24 -15.04 -18.51
CA SER A 510 8.61 -15.40 -17.14
C SER A 510 7.41 -15.92 -16.35
N LEU A 511 6.23 -15.30 -16.52
CA LEU A 511 4.96 -15.77 -15.95
C LEU A 511 4.52 -17.12 -16.54
N ARG A 512 4.67 -17.33 -17.87
CA ARG A 512 4.40 -18.65 -18.49
C ARG A 512 5.32 -19.73 -17.95
N ARG A 513 6.61 -19.44 -17.75
CA ARG A 513 7.58 -20.39 -17.18
C ARG A 513 7.27 -20.71 -15.71
N ALA A 514 6.83 -19.73 -14.93
CA ALA A 514 6.39 -19.93 -13.55
C ALA A 514 5.08 -20.75 -13.46
N GLY A 515 4.14 -20.54 -14.38
CA GLY A 515 2.89 -21.31 -14.45
C GLY A 515 3.02 -22.73 -15.03
N SER A 516 4.16 -23.08 -15.63
CA SER A 516 4.41 -24.41 -16.23
C SER A 516 5.16 -25.37 -15.27
N GLN A 517 5.35 -24.98 -14.01
CA GLN A 517 5.99 -25.80 -12.97
C GLN A 517 5.06 -26.17 -11.79
N ILE A 518 3.74 -26.09 -12.00
CA ILE A 518 2.74 -26.69 -11.08
C ILE A 518 2.20 -27.97 -11.70
#